data_AF-A0A117SNZ1-F1
#
_entry.id   AF-A0A117SNZ1-F1
#
_cell.length_a   1.000
_cell.length_b   1.000
_cell.length_c   1.000
_cell.angle_alpha   90.00
_cell.angle_beta   90.00
_cell.angle_gamma   90.00
#
_symmetry.space_group_name_H-M   'P 1'
#
loop_
_entity.id
_entity.type
_entity.pdbx_description
1 polymer ?
#
loop_
_entity_poly.entity_id
_entity_poly.type
_entity_poly.pdbx_seq_one_letter_code
_entity_poly.pdbx_strand_id
1 'polypeptide(L)'
;MSFDKVGKLIKEDYELSSHDHENNDLLKVIGGISKLNEANKAVFCRWVKYGFIEGSKAFVSPVGTITLTDWSSEVDPLIHDLINNGIATLNDRGYVEIPYMMRWSEIIDLSPVCVDDPLGIDPSETIYPSPMIMKVPPSKELIEDSYDDLSRSLANTIKGFDFYIDGEVVHVGLNVRSIGFVNPVLFRSPIDVLVVTDNRSIIAHKVIDPSRTVHRGLSSMEHYLLDGIDYAVLVHKYTYYEDHVETFNKIISRQYIRDSGFVIVPYELDYMIFLKWPRYNSIVTKSQSAASKRALIGGAISFMLNAR
;
A
#
# COMPACT_ATOMS: atom_id res chain seq x y z
N MET A 1 -33.95 -5.30 -33.53
CA MET A 1 -33.21 -5.93 -32.41
C MET A 1 -32.96 -4.83 -31.39
N SER A 2 -33.33 -5.02 -30.13
CA SER A 2 -33.18 -3.97 -29.09
C SER A 2 -31.70 -3.65 -28.87
N PHE A 3 -31.38 -2.35 -28.79
CA PHE A 3 -30.06 -1.82 -28.43
C PHE A 3 -29.53 -2.38 -27.09
N ASP A 4 -30.41 -2.93 -26.24
CA ASP A 4 -30.03 -3.57 -24.97
C ASP A 4 -29.26 -4.89 -25.12
N LYS A 5 -29.35 -5.57 -26.27
CA LYS A 5 -28.65 -6.85 -26.48
C LYS A 5 -27.20 -6.68 -26.96
N VAL A 6 -26.86 -5.55 -27.58
CA VAL A 6 -25.50 -5.27 -28.05
C VAL A 6 -24.62 -4.78 -26.90
N GLY A 7 -25.18 -4.00 -25.97
CA GLY A 7 -24.44 -3.51 -24.78
C GLY A 7 -24.11 -4.58 -23.74
N LYS A 8 -24.87 -5.69 -23.68
CA LYS A 8 -24.61 -6.80 -22.76
C LYS A 8 -23.49 -7.73 -23.25
N LEU A 9 -23.45 -8.01 -24.55
CA LEU A 9 -22.39 -8.81 -25.19
C LEU A 9 -21.02 -8.11 -25.12
N ILE A 10 -20.97 -6.80 -25.32
CA ILE A 10 -19.71 -6.03 -25.23
C ILE A 10 -19.18 -5.96 -23.79
N LYS A 11 -20.06 -5.96 -22.78
CA LYS A 11 -19.67 -5.92 -21.37
C LYS A 11 -19.17 -7.28 -20.87
N GLU A 12 -19.84 -8.37 -21.28
CA GLU A 12 -19.40 -9.73 -20.98
C GLU A 12 -18.08 -10.07 -21.70
N ASP A 13 -17.89 -9.64 -22.96
CA ASP A 13 -16.61 -9.83 -23.68
C ASP A 13 -15.46 -8.96 -23.12
N TYR A 14 -15.73 -7.76 -22.59
CA TYR A 14 -14.70 -6.95 -21.92
C TYR A 14 -14.28 -7.54 -20.57
N GLU A 15 -15.23 -8.04 -19.77
CA GLU A 15 -14.95 -8.66 -18.46
C GLU A 15 -14.27 -10.05 -18.59
N LEU A 16 -14.58 -10.81 -19.65
CA LEU A 16 -13.88 -12.07 -19.96
C LEU A 16 -12.49 -11.85 -20.59
N SER A 17 -12.33 -10.84 -21.46
CA SER A 17 -11.03 -10.56 -22.09
C SER A 17 -10.02 -9.88 -21.16
N SER A 18 -10.47 -9.08 -20.19
CA SER A 18 -9.58 -8.46 -19.19
C SER A 18 -9.05 -9.48 -18.18
N HIS A 19 -9.90 -10.42 -17.74
CA HIS A 19 -9.46 -11.46 -16.79
C HIS A 19 -8.51 -12.50 -17.41
N ASP A 20 -8.68 -12.85 -18.69
CA ASP A 20 -7.74 -13.73 -19.38
C ASP A 20 -6.40 -13.06 -19.68
N HIS A 21 -6.38 -11.75 -19.94
CA HIS A 21 -5.15 -10.98 -20.08
C HIS A 21 -4.42 -10.77 -18.75
N GLU A 22 -5.14 -10.39 -17.69
CA GLU A 22 -4.58 -10.28 -16.34
C GLU A 22 -4.00 -11.62 -15.88
N ASN A 23 -4.74 -12.73 -15.97
CA ASN A 23 -4.25 -14.04 -15.56
C ASN A 23 -3.00 -14.49 -16.33
N ASN A 24 -2.92 -14.22 -17.64
CA ASN A 24 -1.72 -14.53 -18.42
C ASN A 24 -0.52 -13.68 -18.00
N ASP A 25 -0.72 -12.41 -17.67
CA ASP A 25 0.36 -11.55 -17.20
C ASP A 25 0.80 -11.89 -15.77
N LEU A 26 -0.11 -12.31 -14.89
CA LEU A 26 0.23 -12.81 -13.55
C LEU A 26 1.00 -14.14 -13.61
N LEU A 27 0.62 -15.07 -14.51
CA LEU A 27 1.37 -16.31 -14.75
C LEU A 27 2.76 -16.05 -15.33
N LYS A 28 2.92 -15.03 -16.19
CA LYS A 28 4.24 -14.59 -16.66
C LYS A 28 5.10 -14.07 -15.51
N VAL A 29 4.52 -13.29 -14.59
CA VAL A 29 5.23 -12.80 -13.40
C VAL A 29 5.71 -13.97 -12.53
N ILE A 30 4.83 -14.93 -12.20
CA ILE A 30 5.23 -16.15 -11.46
C ILE A 30 6.36 -16.89 -12.21
N GLY A 31 6.18 -17.10 -13.51
CA GLY A 31 7.16 -17.74 -14.39
C GLY A 31 8.51 -17.02 -14.39
N GLY A 32 8.50 -15.68 -14.41
CA GLY A 32 9.69 -14.84 -14.30
C GLY A 32 10.37 -14.99 -12.95
N ILE A 33 9.63 -14.86 -11.84
CA ILE A 33 10.16 -14.99 -10.48
C ILE A 33 10.78 -16.37 -10.28
N SER A 34 10.15 -17.43 -10.77
CA SER A 34 10.65 -18.79 -10.62
C SER A 34 12.05 -19.02 -11.22
N LYS A 35 12.42 -18.24 -12.25
CA LYS A 35 13.69 -18.31 -12.96
C LYS A 35 14.79 -17.43 -12.37
N LEU A 36 14.47 -16.56 -11.42
CA LEU A 36 15.47 -15.75 -10.73
C LEU A 36 16.48 -16.65 -9.99
N ASN A 37 17.73 -16.19 -9.91
CA ASN A 37 18.73 -16.80 -9.03
C ASN A 37 18.21 -16.82 -7.59
N GLU A 38 18.41 -17.91 -6.84
CA GLU A 38 17.96 -18.07 -5.45
C GLU A 38 18.30 -16.88 -4.53
N ALA A 39 19.50 -16.29 -4.65
CA ALA A 39 19.86 -15.12 -3.86
C ALA A 39 19.01 -13.89 -4.20
N ASN A 40 18.84 -13.60 -5.50
CA ASN A 40 18.02 -12.50 -6.00
C ASN A 40 16.53 -12.73 -5.69
N LYS A 41 16.06 -13.96 -5.86
CA LYS A 41 14.70 -14.41 -5.57
C LYS A 41 14.37 -14.19 -4.11
N ALA A 42 15.27 -14.54 -3.19
CA ALA A 42 15.07 -14.32 -1.76
C ALA A 42 14.90 -12.83 -1.41
N VAL A 43 15.77 -11.97 -1.93
CA VAL A 43 15.68 -10.50 -1.73
C VAL A 43 14.38 -9.96 -2.34
N PHE A 44 14.07 -10.32 -3.58
CA PHE A 44 12.88 -9.84 -4.27
C PHE A 44 11.58 -10.29 -3.59
N CYS A 45 11.50 -11.56 -3.20
CA CYS A 45 10.36 -12.10 -2.48
C CYS A 45 10.18 -11.40 -1.12
N ARG A 46 11.26 -11.02 -0.43
CA ARG A 46 11.19 -10.23 0.79
C ARG A 46 10.57 -8.84 0.53
N TRP A 47 11.01 -8.16 -0.53
CA TRP A 47 10.46 -6.85 -0.94
C TRP A 47 8.97 -6.93 -1.22
N VAL A 48 8.55 -7.90 -2.04
CA VAL A 48 7.14 -8.09 -2.41
C VAL A 48 6.29 -8.57 -1.23
N LYS A 49 6.80 -9.44 -0.36
CA LYS A 49 6.04 -9.95 0.78
C LYS A 49 5.77 -8.86 1.82
N TYR A 50 6.76 -8.02 2.11
CA TYR A 50 6.67 -7.06 3.21
C TYR A 50 6.45 -5.61 2.77
N GLY A 51 6.57 -5.31 1.47
CA GLY A 51 6.27 -3.99 0.92
C GLY A 51 7.35 -2.98 1.19
N PHE A 52 8.59 -3.32 0.90
CA PHE A 52 9.70 -2.36 0.94
C PHE A 52 10.71 -2.72 -0.14
N ILE A 53 11.72 -1.88 -0.31
CA ILE A 53 12.86 -2.11 -1.20
C ILE A 53 14.14 -1.72 -0.46
N GLU A 54 15.30 -2.18 -0.94
CA GLU A 54 16.61 -1.88 -0.37
C GLU A 54 17.60 -1.54 -1.50
N GLY A 55 18.62 -0.73 -1.20
CA GLY A 55 19.70 -0.47 -2.13
C GLY A 55 19.35 0.31 -3.40
N SER A 56 18.15 0.90 -3.52
CA SER A 56 17.74 1.64 -4.73
C SER A 56 16.80 2.81 -4.43
N LYS A 57 16.98 3.93 -5.12
CA LYS A 57 16.01 5.04 -5.18
C LYS A 57 14.84 4.66 -6.07
N ALA A 58 13.66 4.65 -5.46
CA ALA A 58 12.42 4.38 -6.16
C ALA A 58 11.42 5.52 -6.10
N PHE A 59 10.64 5.62 -7.16
CA PHE A 59 9.30 6.17 -7.10
C PHE A 59 8.27 5.06 -6.95
N VAL A 60 7.18 5.35 -6.27
CA VAL A 60 6.00 4.47 -6.21
C VAL A 60 4.79 5.24 -6.68
N SER A 61 4.07 4.68 -7.64
CA SER A 61 2.79 5.22 -8.09
C SER A 61 1.69 4.95 -7.04
N PRO A 62 0.58 5.70 -7.06
CA PRO A 62 -0.54 5.44 -6.14
C PRO A 62 -1.15 4.05 -6.23
N VAL A 63 -0.92 3.32 -7.33
CA VAL A 63 -1.38 1.93 -7.56
C VAL A 63 -0.30 0.88 -7.33
N GLY A 64 0.87 1.27 -6.82
CA GLY A 64 1.92 0.33 -6.39
C GLY A 64 2.91 -0.12 -7.46
N THR A 65 2.92 0.48 -8.65
CA THR A 65 4.04 0.35 -9.61
C THR A 65 5.30 1.01 -9.04
N ILE A 66 6.42 0.30 -9.13
CA ILE A 66 7.74 0.77 -8.70
C ILE A 66 8.56 1.21 -9.90
N THR A 67 9.20 2.38 -9.80
CA THR A 67 10.14 2.90 -10.79
C THR A 67 11.49 3.14 -10.13
N LEU A 68 12.50 2.35 -10.49
CA LEU A 68 13.87 2.44 -9.98
C LEU A 68 14.70 3.37 -10.86
N THR A 69 15.39 4.32 -10.23
CA THR A 69 15.98 5.48 -10.94
C THR A 69 17.49 5.55 -10.89
N ASP A 70 18.11 4.87 -9.95
CA ASP A 70 19.55 4.83 -9.72
C ASP A 70 20.13 3.43 -9.92
N TRP A 71 19.47 2.63 -10.76
CA TRP A 71 19.99 1.33 -11.18
C TRP A 71 21.09 1.53 -12.23
N SER A 72 22.11 0.69 -12.18
CA SER A 72 23.06 0.56 -13.30
C SER A 72 23.26 -0.91 -13.63
N SER A 73 23.24 -1.23 -14.93
CA SER A 73 23.33 -2.60 -15.44
C SER A 73 24.63 -3.32 -15.07
N GLU A 74 25.67 -2.57 -14.67
CA GLU A 74 26.97 -3.12 -14.28
C GLU A 74 27.09 -3.40 -12.77
N VAL A 75 26.15 -2.89 -11.94
CA VAL A 75 26.29 -2.89 -10.48
C VAL A 75 25.15 -3.62 -9.76
N ASP A 76 23.98 -3.80 -10.39
CA ASP A 76 22.84 -4.44 -9.73
C ASP A 76 22.41 -5.77 -10.41
N PRO A 77 22.93 -6.91 -9.92
CA PRO A 77 22.57 -8.24 -10.41
C PRO A 77 21.09 -8.58 -10.26
N LEU A 78 20.39 -8.04 -9.25
CA LEU A 78 18.97 -8.31 -9.05
C LEU A 78 18.17 -7.65 -10.16
N ILE A 79 18.40 -6.36 -10.41
CA ILE A 79 17.64 -5.61 -11.41
C ILE A 79 17.84 -6.17 -12.82
N HIS A 80 19.07 -6.55 -13.17
CA HIS A 80 19.34 -7.21 -14.45
C HIS A 80 18.58 -8.55 -14.58
N ASP A 81 18.51 -9.33 -13.50
CA ASP A 81 17.78 -10.60 -13.46
C ASP A 81 16.25 -10.37 -13.59
N LEU A 82 15.70 -9.31 -12.97
CA LEU A 82 14.30 -8.93 -13.12
C LEU A 82 13.94 -8.56 -14.57
N ILE A 83 14.81 -7.80 -15.26
CA ILE A 83 14.60 -7.41 -16.67
C ILE A 83 14.66 -8.64 -17.57
N ASN A 84 15.70 -9.47 -17.43
CA ASN A 84 15.90 -10.64 -18.31
C ASN A 84 14.80 -11.68 -18.18
N ASN A 85 14.20 -11.78 -17.00
CA ASN A 85 13.08 -12.69 -16.75
C ASN A 85 11.70 -12.06 -17.04
N GLY A 86 11.66 -10.84 -17.59
CA GLY A 86 10.43 -10.17 -18.00
C GLY A 86 9.54 -9.72 -16.85
N ILE A 87 10.09 -9.59 -15.64
CA ILE A 87 9.41 -9.08 -14.45
C ILE A 87 9.40 -7.55 -14.45
N ALA A 88 10.47 -6.96 -14.99
CA ALA A 88 10.66 -5.52 -15.07
C ALA A 88 10.91 -5.07 -16.52
N THR A 89 10.56 -3.83 -16.83
CA THR A 89 10.74 -3.22 -18.15
C THR A 89 11.49 -1.89 -18.06
N LEU A 90 12.17 -1.51 -19.15
CA LEU A 90 12.75 -0.17 -19.26
C LEU A 90 11.76 0.79 -19.91
N ASN A 91 11.56 1.94 -19.28
CA ASN A 91 10.78 3.01 -19.88
C ASN A 91 11.63 3.88 -20.82
N ASP A 92 11.00 4.82 -21.51
CA ASP A 92 11.64 5.71 -22.48
C ASP A 92 12.76 6.59 -21.89
N ARG A 93 12.83 6.70 -20.56
CA ARG A 93 13.86 7.46 -19.83
C ARG A 93 14.98 6.57 -19.31
N GLY A 94 14.93 5.27 -19.59
CA GLY A 94 15.90 4.29 -19.09
C GLY A 94 15.74 3.94 -17.61
N TYR A 95 14.60 4.26 -16.99
CA TYR A 95 14.29 3.79 -15.64
C TYR A 95 13.64 2.40 -15.70
N VAL A 96 13.87 1.61 -14.64
CA VAL A 96 13.28 0.27 -14.53
C VAL A 96 11.93 0.39 -13.86
N GLU A 97 10.91 -0.15 -14.53
CA GLU A 97 9.54 -0.19 -14.04
C GLU A 97 9.13 -1.63 -13.73
N ILE A 98 8.51 -1.81 -12.56
CA ILE A 98 7.93 -3.08 -12.11
C ILE A 98 6.45 -2.83 -11.84
N PRO A 99 5.57 -3.06 -12.84
CA PRO A 99 4.15 -2.74 -12.76
C PRO A 99 3.45 -3.45 -11.60
N TYR A 100 2.71 -2.68 -10.79
CA TYR A 100 1.91 -3.18 -9.67
C TYR A 100 2.65 -4.03 -8.62
N MET A 101 3.99 -3.97 -8.58
CA MET A 101 4.82 -4.79 -7.68
C MET A 101 4.32 -4.77 -6.24
N MET A 102 3.93 -3.61 -5.74
CA MET A 102 3.48 -3.44 -4.36
C MET A 102 2.08 -4.01 -4.09
N ARG A 103 1.35 -4.47 -5.10
CA ARG A 103 0.04 -5.15 -4.94
C ARG A 103 0.10 -6.65 -5.17
N TRP A 104 1.20 -7.19 -5.72
CA TRP A 104 1.26 -8.62 -6.11
C TRP A 104 0.93 -9.60 -5.00
N SER A 105 1.30 -9.33 -3.75
CA SER A 105 0.96 -10.21 -2.62
C SER A 105 -0.55 -10.31 -2.34
N GLU A 106 -1.35 -9.42 -2.91
CA GLU A 106 -2.80 -9.33 -2.72
C GLU A 106 -3.57 -9.91 -3.91
N ILE A 107 -2.94 -9.91 -5.09
CA ILE A 107 -3.56 -10.35 -6.35
C ILE A 107 -3.01 -11.68 -6.88
N ILE A 108 -1.86 -12.16 -6.40
CA ILE A 108 -1.24 -13.43 -6.79
C ILE A 108 -0.85 -14.24 -5.55
N ASP A 109 -1.08 -15.56 -5.59
CA ASP A 109 -0.45 -16.48 -4.66
C ASP A 109 1.04 -16.66 -5.01
N LEU A 110 1.91 -16.01 -4.24
CA LEU A 110 3.36 -16.08 -4.41
C LEU A 110 4.00 -17.26 -3.67
N SER A 111 3.26 -18.01 -2.83
CA SER A 111 3.81 -19.13 -2.06
C SER A 111 4.56 -20.20 -2.88
N PRO A 112 4.20 -20.49 -4.15
CA PRO A 112 4.94 -21.46 -4.96
C PRO A 112 6.36 -21.02 -5.35
N VAL A 113 6.64 -19.71 -5.40
CA VAL A 113 7.91 -19.14 -5.88
C VAL A 113 8.67 -18.38 -4.79
N CYS A 114 7.95 -17.83 -3.83
CA CYS A 114 8.48 -17.17 -2.64
C CYS A 114 8.23 -18.07 -1.44
N VAL A 115 9.06 -19.11 -1.30
CA VAL A 115 8.98 -20.03 -0.17
C VAL A 115 9.06 -19.22 1.12
N ASP A 116 8.10 -19.44 2.00
CA ASP A 116 8.08 -18.77 3.30
C ASP A 116 9.38 -19.07 4.04
N ASP A 117 10.13 -18.02 4.39
CA ASP A 117 11.15 -18.12 5.42
C ASP A 117 10.45 -18.64 6.70
N PRO A 118 10.72 -19.88 7.16
CA PRO A 118 10.04 -20.45 8.31
C PRO A 118 10.31 -19.67 9.60
N LEU A 119 11.26 -18.72 9.59
CA LEU A 119 11.61 -17.86 10.72
C LEU A 119 11.12 -16.41 10.58
N GLY A 120 10.64 -15.99 9.41
CA GLY A 120 10.30 -14.59 9.14
C GLY A 120 11.53 -13.66 9.18
N ILE A 121 11.30 -12.34 9.27
CA ILE A 121 12.42 -11.40 9.46
C ILE A 121 13.02 -11.64 10.85
N ASP A 122 14.32 -11.93 10.90
CA ASP A 122 15.07 -12.08 12.14
C ASP A 122 14.92 -10.79 12.98
N PRO A 123 14.37 -10.86 14.20
CA PRO A 123 14.20 -9.69 15.07
C PRO A 123 15.51 -8.97 15.42
N SER A 124 16.66 -9.64 15.24
CA SER A 124 18.00 -9.08 15.47
C SER A 124 18.59 -8.37 14.25
N GLU A 125 18.04 -8.58 13.06
CA GLU A 125 18.47 -7.91 11.84
C GLU A 125 17.91 -6.48 11.80
N THR A 126 18.78 -5.51 11.46
CA THR A 126 18.34 -4.15 11.16
C THR A 126 18.28 -3.95 9.65
N ILE A 127 17.07 -3.72 9.15
CA ILE A 127 16.82 -3.44 7.73
C ILE A 127 16.91 -1.93 7.49
N TYR A 128 17.54 -1.53 6.38
CA TYR A 128 17.61 -0.15 5.95
C TYR A 128 16.76 0.05 4.69
N PRO A 129 15.44 0.33 4.83
CA PRO A 129 14.55 0.44 3.69
C PRO A 129 14.90 1.67 2.85
N SER A 130 14.93 1.50 1.53
CA SER A 130 15.09 2.63 0.63
C SER A 130 13.78 3.42 0.51
N PRO A 131 13.86 4.77 0.43
CA PRO A 131 12.67 5.60 0.28
C PRO A 131 12.00 5.37 -1.07
N MET A 132 10.68 5.11 -1.03
CA MET A 132 9.82 5.04 -2.19
C MET A 132 8.98 6.33 -2.28
N ILE A 133 9.31 7.20 -3.23
CA ILE A 133 8.70 8.54 -3.33
C ILE A 133 7.41 8.46 -4.16
N MET A 134 6.29 8.90 -3.58
CA MET A 134 5.01 9.08 -4.28
C MET A 134 4.76 10.57 -4.49
N LYS A 135 4.83 11.04 -5.74
CA LYS A 135 4.62 12.45 -6.09
C LYS A 135 3.19 12.72 -6.52
N VAL A 136 2.63 13.83 -6.06
CA VAL A 136 1.33 14.32 -6.56
C VAL A 136 1.49 14.71 -8.04
N PRO A 137 0.53 14.35 -8.92
CA PRO A 137 0.59 14.76 -10.32
C PRO A 137 0.71 16.29 -10.46
N PRO A 138 1.60 16.81 -11.34
CA PRO A 138 1.83 18.26 -11.47
C PRO A 138 0.59 19.06 -11.93
N SER A 139 -0.41 18.38 -12.49
CA SER A 139 -1.66 18.97 -12.96
C SER A 139 -2.65 19.33 -11.85
N LYS A 140 -2.35 18.96 -10.59
CA LYS A 140 -3.23 19.19 -9.44
C LYS A 140 -2.70 20.37 -8.64
N GLU A 141 -3.51 21.41 -8.48
CA GLU A 141 -3.21 22.51 -7.56
C GLU A 141 -3.19 21.96 -6.12
N LEU A 142 -2.04 22.08 -5.46
CA LEU A 142 -1.94 21.83 -4.02
C LEU A 142 -2.47 23.06 -3.30
N ILE A 143 -3.55 22.88 -2.54
CA ILE A 143 -4.03 23.92 -1.63
C ILE A 143 -3.08 23.95 -0.43
N GLU A 144 -2.26 24.99 -0.32
CA GLU A 144 -1.44 25.25 0.86
C GLU A 144 -2.35 25.57 2.05
N ASP A 145 -2.69 24.55 2.85
CA ASP A 145 -3.35 24.74 4.13
C ASP A 145 -2.31 25.12 5.21
N SER A 146 -2.73 25.95 6.18
CA SER A 146 -1.87 26.34 7.30
C SER A 146 -1.34 25.09 8.03
N TYR A 147 -0.03 25.06 8.24
CA TYR A 147 0.79 23.97 8.81
C TYR A 147 0.30 23.32 10.12
N ASP A 148 -0.68 23.90 10.79
CA ASP A 148 -1.12 23.50 12.13
C ASP A 148 -1.95 22.19 12.16
N ASP A 149 -2.43 21.69 11.01
CA ASP A 149 -3.23 20.45 10.92
C ASP A 149 -2.68 19.49 9.85
N LEU A 150 -1.63 18.73 10.19
CA LEU A 150 -0.99 17.75 9.30
C LEU A 150 -1.99 16.69 8.77
N SER A 151 -2.99 16.32 9.56
CA SER A 151 -4.04 15.37 9.15
C SER A 151 -4.88 15.94 8.01
N ARG A 152 -5.25 17.23 8.08
CA ARG A 152 -5.98 17.91 7.02
C ARG A 152 -5.16 18.05 5.75
N SER A 153 -3.89 18.44 5.89
CA SER A 153 -3.00 18.58 4.75
C SER A 153 -2.79 17.24 4.04
N LEU A 154 -2.51 16.17 4.80
CA LEU A 154 -2.45 14.80 4.27
C LEU A 154 -3.75 14.41 3.54
N ALA A 155 -4.92 14.71 4.11
CA ALA A 155 -6.20 14.40 3.48
C ALA A 155 -6.38 15.13 2.14
N ASN A 156 -5.92 16.37 2.01
CA ASN A 156 -5.96 17.11 0.76
C ASN A 156 -4.98 16.55 -0.28
N THR A 157 -3.75 16.22 0.14
CA THR A 157 -2.78 15.53 -0.71
C THR A 157 -3.35 14.22 -1.25
N ILE A 158 -4.01 13.42 -0.39
CA ILE A 158 -4.62 12.15 -0.81
C ILE A 158 -5.73 12.35 -1.84
N LYS A 159 -6.62 13.33 -1.65
CA LYS A 159 -7.63 13.69 -2.66
C LYS A 159 -7.00 14.11 -3.99
N GLY A 160 -5.77 14.61 -3.95
CA GLY A 160 -5.00 14.98 -5.13
C GLY A 160 -4.61 13.80 -6.03
N PHE A 161 -4.48 12.57 -5.53
CA PHE A 161 -3.96 11.45 -6.33
C PHE A 161 -4.96 10.77 -7.27
N ASP A 162 -6.27 11.02 -7.13
CA ASP A 162 -7.38 10.27 -7.77
C ASP A 162 -7.44 8.79 -7.39
N PHE A 163 -6.31 8.06 -7.40
CA PHE A 163 -6.15 6.69 -6.94
C PHE A 163 -5.24 6.63 -5.72
N TYR A 164 -5.44 5.67 -4.81
CA TYR A 164 -4.57 5.49 -3.65
C TYR A 164 -4.61 4.07 -3.08
N ILE A 165 -3.45 3.40 -3.06
CA ILE A 165 -3.13 2.03 -2.60
C ILE A 165 -3.88 0.92 -3.34
N ASP A 166 -5.20 1.00 -3.39
CA ASP A 166 -6.05 -0.12 -3.83
C ASP A 166 -7.18 0.27 -4.79
N GLY A 167 -7.52 1.55 -4.92
CA GLY A 167 -8.58 2.00 -5.83
C GLY A 167 -8.70 3.51 -5.98
N GLU A 168 -9.74 3.94 -6.68
CA GLU A 168 -10.09 5.36 -6.87
C GLU A 168 -10.62 5.94 -5.55
N VAL A 169 -10.18 7.12 -5.15
CA VAL A 169 -10.55 7.76 -3.89
C VAL A 169 -11.97 8.33 -3.98
N VAL A 170 -12.93 7.71 -3.29
CA VAL A 170 -14.33 8.17 -3.25
C VAL A 170 -14.66 9.01 -2.01
N HIS A 171 -13.93 8.81 -0.91
CA HIS A 171 -14.13 9.57 0.31
C HIS A 171 -12.85 9.69 1.12
N VAL A 172 -12.64 10.88 1.72
CA VAL A 172 -11.60 11.12 2.71
C VAL A 172 -12.22 11.81 3.94
N GLY A 173 -12.17 11.13 5.08
CA GLY A 173 -12.68 11.60 6.37
C GLY A 173 -11.55 11.98 7.34
N LEU A 174 -11.81 12.94 8.21
CA LEU A 174 -10.87 13.42 9.22
C LEU A 174 -11.37 13.08 10.64
N ASN A 175 -10.45 12.70 11.53
CA ASN A 175 -10.71 12.47 12.96
C ASN A 175 -11.91 11.53 13.23
N VAL A 176 -11.97 10.42 12.49
CA VAL A 176 -13.08 9.47 12.53
C VAL A 176 -12.99 8.59 13.77
N ARG A 177 -13.96 8.73 14.69
CA ARG A 177 -14.09 7.89 15.90
C ARG A 177 -15.07 6.73 15.73
N SER A 178 -16.01 6.89 14.81
CA SER A 178 -17.04 5.89 14.54
C SER A 178 -17.54 5.97 13.11
N ILE A 179 -18.07 4.86 12.61
CA ILE A 179 -18.76 4.78 11.31
C ILE A 179 -20.14 4.13 11.49
N GLY A 180 -21.16 4.70 10.85
CA GLY A 180 -22.55 4.22 10.93
C GLY A 180 -23.46 5.10 11.79
N PHE A 181 -24.77 5.04 11.53
CA PHE A 181 -25.76 5.94 12.12
C PHE A 181 -26.52 5.31 13.32
N VAL A 182 -27.09 4.11 13.13
CA VAL A 182 -27.97 3.47 14.13
C VAL A 182 -27.19 2.54 15.08
N ASN A 183 -26.16 1.85 14.57
CA ASN A 183 -25.24 1.03 15.35
C ASN A 183 -23.80 1.38 14.93
N PRO A 184 -23.23 2.46 15.49
CA PRO A 184 -21.92 2.92 15.08
C PRO A 184 -20.85 1.89 15.44
N VAL A 185 -20.05 1.51 14.45
CA VAL A 185 -18.78 0.82 14.71
C VAL A 185 -17.85 1.84 15.35
N LEU A 186 -17.51 1.63 16.62
CA LEU A 186 -16.59 2.48 17.37
C LEU A 186 -15.16 1.94 17.23
N PHE A 187 -14.23 2.79 16.83
CA PHE A 187 -12.83 2.44 16.75
C PHE A 187 -12.16 2.55 18.12
N ARG A 188 -11.28 1.59 18.45
CA ARG A 188 -10.51 1.62 19.70
C ARG A 188 -9.57 2.82 19.76
N SER A 189 -8.98 3.17 18.61
CA SER A 189 -8.21 4.38 18.41
C SER A 189 -8.91 5.26 17.36
N PRO A 190 -9.05 6.58 17.57
CA PRO A 190 -9.52 7.48 16.52
C PRO A 190 -8.61 7.45 15.30
N ILE A 191 -9.22 7.39 14.11
CA ILE A 191 -8.54 7.45 12.82
C ILE A 191 -8.33 8.92 12.44
N ASP A 192 -7.09 9.34 12.23
CA ASP A 192 -6.79 10.75 11.95
C ASP A 192 -7.20 11.10 10.50
N VAL A 193 -6.86 10.23 9.54
CA VAL A 193 -7.34 10.31 8.16
C VAL A 193 -7.84 8.95 7.69
N LEU A 194 -9.11 8.89 7.30
CA LEU A 194 -9.75 7.71 6.73
C LEU A 194 -9.89 7.91 5.23
N VAL A 195 -9.45 6.96 4.43
CA VAL A 195 -9.68 6.93 2.98
C VAL A 195 -10.56 5.73 2.65
N VAL A 196 -11.55 5.96 1.81
CA VAL A 196 -12.40 4.91 1.23
C VAL A 196 -12.26 4.99 -0.28
N THR A 197 -12.06 3.85 -0.90
CA THR A 197 -11.93 3.70 -2.35
C THR A 197 -13.20 3.12 -2.98
N ASP A 198 -13.31 3.20 -4.30
CA ASP A 198 -14.41 2.68 -5.12
C ASP A 198 -14.61 1.17 -4.97
N ASN A 199 -13.51 0.43 -4.84
CA ASN A 199 -13.51 -1.00 -4.52
C ASN A 199 -13.84 -1.30 -3.03
N ARG A 200 -14.23 -0.26 -2.27
CA ARG A 200 -14.64 -0.28 -0.86
C ARG A 200 -13.53 -0.64 0.12
N SER A 201 -12.28 -0.52 -0.29
CA SER A 201 -11.15 -0.66 0.63
C SER A 201 -11.08 0.51 1.59
N ILE A 202 -10.65 0.20 2.80
CA ILE A 202 -10.65 1.13 3.93
C ILE A 202 -9.21 1.30 4.40
N ILE A 203 -8.69 2.52 4.26
CA ILE A 203 -7.30 2.84 4.57
C ILE A 203 -7.28 3.85 5.72
N ALA A 204 -6.77 3.43 6.88
CA ALA A 204 -6.69 4.26 8.07
C ALA A 204 -5.27 4.77 8.30
N HIS A 205 -5.14 6.10 8.45
CA HIS A 205 -3.86 6.74 8.74
C HIS A 205 -3.83 7.22 10.19
N LYS A 206 -2.69 6.99 10.85
CA LYS A 206 -2.37 7.60 12.15
C LYS A 206 -1.22 8.58 11.96
N VAL A 207 -1.48 9.84 12.25
CA VAL A 207 -0.47 10.90 12.20
C VAL A 207 0.21 11.00 13.56
N ILE A 208 1.53 10.85 13.58
CA ILE A 208 2.35 11.07 14.77
C ILE A 208 3.14 12.36 14.59
N ASP A 209 3.05 13.22 15.60
CA ASP A 209 4.01 14.27 15.81
C ASP A 209 5.16 13.71 16.67
N PRO A 210 6.41 13.65 16.17
CA PRO A 210 7.57 13.14 16.91
C PRO A 210 7.83 13.88 18.23
N SER A 211 7.33 15.12 18.40
CA SER A 211 7.37 15.81 19.69
C SER A 211 6.49 15.15 20.77
N ARG A 212 5.61 14.22 20.38
CA ARG A 212 4.60 13.58 21.22
C ARG A 212 4.65 12.06 21.12
N THR A 213 5.62 11.45 21.82
CA THR A 213 5.66 10.02 22.21
C THR A 213 5.49 8.99 21.09
N VAL A 214 6.61 8.37 20.69
CA VAL A 214 6.73 7.32 19.65
C VAL A 214 5.80 6.10 19.88
N HIS A 215 5.44 5.78 21.13
CA HIS A 215 4.68 4.56 21.45
C HIS A 215 3.21 4.58 20.99
N ARG A 216 2.57 5.76 20.85
CA ARG A 216 1.12 5.85 20.59
C ARG A 216 0.72 5.46 19.17
N GLY A 217 1.65 5.57 18.22
CA GLY A 217 1.41 5.20 16.83
C GLY A 217 1.27 3.71 16.61
N LEU A 218 2.19 2.91 17.15
CA LEU A 218 2.24 1.47 16.92
C LEU A 218 1.02 0.74 17.49
N SER A 219 0.55 1.12 18.68
CA SER A 219 -0.69 0.57 19.24
C SER A 219 -1.92 0.94 18.41
N SER A 220 -1.92 2.11 17.76
CA SER A 220 -3.03 2.49 16.88
C SER A 220 -3.07 1.64 15.61
N MET A 221 -1.91 1.26 15.06
CA MET A 221 -1.85 0.31 13.94
C MET A 221 -2.45 -1.05 14.32
N GLU A 222 -2.09 -1.57 15.49
CA GLU A 222 -2.64 -2.82 16.00
C GLU A 222 -4.16 -2.72 16.18
N HIS A 223 -4.63 -1.61 16.76
CA HIS A 223 -6.06 -1.37 16.92
C HIS A 223 -6.80 -1.31 15.59
N TYR A 224 -6.28 -0.59 14.58
CA TYR A 224 -6.92 -0.50 13.26
C TYR A 224 -7.02 -1.87 12.60
N LEU A 225 -5.95 -2.67 12.62
CA LEU A 225 -5.95 -4.00 12.04
C LEU A 225 -6.89 -4.95 12.80
N LEU A 226 -6.93 -4.91 14.13
CA LEU A 226 -7.88 -5.68 14.95
C LEU A 226 -9.33 -5.21 14.82
N ASP A 227 -9.55 -3.94 14.47
CA ASP A 227 -10.87 -3.38 14.17
C ASP A 227 -11.32 -3.70 12.74
N GLY A 228 -10.51 -4.42 11.96
CA GLY A 228 -10.87 -4.88 10.62
C GLY A 228 -10.77 -3.78 9.57
N ILE A 229 -9.83 -2.83 9.71
CA ILE A 229 -9.44 -1.94 8.62
C ILE A 229 -8.62 -2.73 7.59
N ASP A 230 -8.80 -2.47 6.29
CA ASP A 230 -8.10 -3.20 5.22
C ASP A 230 -6.61 -2.85 5.16
N TYR A 231 -6.29 -1.56 5.28
CA TYR A 231 -4.92 -1.05 5.28
C TYR A 231 -4.70 -0.05 6.42
N ALA A 232 -3.68 -0.27 7.23
CA ALA A 232 -3.27 0.67 8.27
C ALA A 232 -1.95 1.36 7.86
N VAL A 233 -1.87 2.68 7.98
CA VAL A 233 -0.68 3.45 7.61
C VAL A 233 -0.27 4.34 8.77
N LEU A 234 0.99 4.19 9.19
CA LEU A 234 1.61 5.10 10.13
C LEU A 234 2.22 6.27 9.37
N VAL A 235 1.83 7.49 9.72
CA VAL A 235 2.33 8.71 9.10
C VAL A 235 3.18 9.46 10.11
N HIS A 236 4.41 9.75 9.74
CA HIS A 236 5.36 10.44 10.59
C HIS A 236 5.90 11.67 9.88
N LYS A 237 6.02 12.78 10.63
CA LYS A 237 6.67 13.98 10.10
C LYS A 237 8.14 13.73 9.83
N TYR A 238 8.71 14.34 8.80
CA TYR A 238 10.12 14.16 8.49
C TYR A 238 11.04 14.61 9.65
N THR A 239 11.81 13.66 10.17
CA THR A 239 12.88 13.81 11.18
C THR A 239 14.16 13.12 10.70
N TYR A 240 15.05 12.73 11.63
CA TYR A 240 16.26 11.97 11.32
C TYR A 240 15.92 10.60 10.72
N TYR A 241 16.73 10.17 9.75
CA TYR A 241 16.52 8.92 9.04
C TYR A 241 16.59 7.70 9.97
N GLU A 242 17.47 7.77 10.97
CA GLU A 242 17.66 6.73 11.97
C GLU A 242 16.38 6.46 12.79
N ASP A 243 15.62 7.50 13.13
CA ASP A 243 14.33 7.35 13.83
C ASP A 243 13.29 6.62 12.98
N HIS A 244 13.31 6.89 11.67
CA HIS A 244 12.42 6.23 10.71
C HIS A 244 12.83 4.77 10.51
N VAL A 245 14.12 4.48 10.41
CA VAL A 245 14.65 3.10 10.34
C VAL A 245 14.27 2.32 11.59
N GLU A 246 14.40 2.90 12.78
CA GLU A 246 13.99 2.24 14.03
C GLU A 246 12.47 1.94 14.03
N THR A 247 11.66 2.91 13.60
CA THR A 247 10.20 2.76 13.52
C THR A 247 9.79 1.69 12.51
N PHE A 248 10.42 1.67 11.33
CA PHE A 248 10.22 0.65 10.31
C PHE A 248 10.52 -0.76 10.86
N ASN A 249 11.68 -0.93 11.50
CA ASN A 249 12.08 -2.23 12.04
C ASN A 249 11.14 -2.69 13.18
N LYS A 250 10.61 -1.76 14.00
CA LYS A 250 9.57 -2.07 14.99
C LYS A 250 8.26 -2.53 14.36
N ILE A 251 7.84 -1.95 13.22
CA ILE A 251 6.64 -2.38 12.50
C ILE A 251 6.84 -3.79 11.95
N ILE A 252 7.97 -4.02 11.26
CA ILE A 252 8.16 -5.24 10.49
C ILE A 252 8.43 -6.49 11.38
N SER A 253 9.09 -6.30 12.52
CA SER A 253 9.35 -7.35 13.50
C SER A 253 8.09 -7.80 14.27
N ARG A 254 7.03 -6.98 14.32
CA ARG A 254 5.83 -7.25 15.12
C ARG A 254 4.70 -7.83 14.28
N GLN A 255 4.37 -9.10 14.50
CA GLN A 255 3.38 -9.84 13.72
C GLN A 255 2.01 -9.12 13.58
N TYR A 256 1.48 -8.52 14.65
CA TYR A 256 0.16 -7.89 14.65
C TYR A 256 0.08 -6.55 13.89
N ILE A 257 1.23 -5.93 13.58
CA ILE A 257 1.28 -4.66 12.85
C ILE A 257 2.15 -4.74 11.60
N ARG A 258 2.67 -5.92 11.26
CA ARG A 258 3.58 -6.12 10.13
C ARG A 258 2.96 -5.72 8.79
N ASP A 259 1.65 -5.87 8.66
CA ASP A 259 0.92 -5.48 7.45
C ASP A 259 0.77 -3.95 7.33
N SER A 260 1.05 -3.18 8.38
CA SER A 260 0.92 -1.72 8.35
C SER A 260 1.95 -1.08 7.43
N GLY A 261 1.55 -0.02 6.73
CA GLY A 261 2.45 0.86 5.99
C GLY A 261 3.15 1.87 6.89
N PHE A 262 4.23 2.45 6.39
CA PHE A 262 4.97 3.52 7.05
C PHE A 262 5.35 4.59 6.04
N VAL A 263 4.81 5.79 6.25
CA VAL A 263 4.95 6.96 5.39
C VAL A 263 5.57 8.09 6.18
N ILE A 264 6.53 8.75 5.55
CA ILE A 264 7.11 10.01 6.00
C ILE A 264 6.56 11.11 5.11
N VAL A 265 6.08 12.18 5.76
CA VAL A 265 5.62 13.38 5.08
C VAL A 265 6.63 14.51 5.32
N PRO A 266 7.18 15.13 4.27
CA PRO A 266 8.04 16.30 4.40
C PRO A 266 7.24 17.50 4.94
N TYR A 267 7.95 18.59 5.23
CA TYR A 267 7.31 19.86 5.59
C TYR A 267 6.47 20.42 4.43
N GLU A 268 6.91 20.19 3.19
CA GLU A 268 6.18 20.47 1.95
C GLU A 268 5.49 19.17 1.50
N LEU A 269 4.18 19.23 1.26
CA LEU A 269 3.32 18.06 1.00
C LEU A 269 3.03 17.84 -0.50
N ASP A 270 4.07 18.01 -1.34
CA ASP A 270 4.03 17.69 -2.77
C ASP A 270 4.37 16.21 -3.07
N TYR A 271 4.90 15.50 -2.08
CA TYR A 271 5.12 14.06 -2.13
C TYR A 271 5.03 13.38 -0.76
N MET A 272 4.81 12.07 -0.79
CA MET A 272 4.89 11.18 0.36
C MET A 272 6.05 10.20 0.18
N ILE A 273 6.79 9.90 1.25
CA ILE A 273 7.89 8.93 1.20
C ILE A 273 7.44 7.66 1.92
N PHE A 274 7.21 6.58 1.19
CA PHE A 274 6.94 5.28 1.78
C PHE A 274 8.28 4.61 2.11
N LEU A 275 8.52 4.30 3.38
CA LEU A 275 9.54 3.32 3.76
C LEU A 275 8.95 1.91 3.78
N LYS A 276 7.63 1.81 4.00
CA LYS A 276 6.90 0.55 3.90
C LYS A 276 5.54 0.78 3.25
N TRP A 277 5.26 0.05 2.18
CA TRP A 277 3.94 -0.08 1.59
C TRP A 277 3.02 -0.90 2.52
N PRO A 278 1.78 -0.44 2.76
CA PRO A 278 0.82 -1.21 3.53
C PRO A 278 0.38 -2.47 2.78
N ARG A 279 0.16 -3.54 3.51
CA ARG A 279 -0.38 -4.81 2.99
C ARG A 279 -1.81 -4.95 3.44
N TYR A 280 -2.61 -5.66 2.64
CA TYR A 280 -3.94 -6.06 3.07
C TYR A 280 -3.89 -6.77 4.42
N ASN A 281 -4.80 -6.40 5.31
CA ASN A 281 -4.85 -6.89 6.67
C ASN A 281 -5.08 -8.41 6.75
N SER A 282 -4.01 -9.16 6.96
CA SER A 282 -4.08 -10.62 7.06
C SER A 282 -4.76 -11.13 8.34
N ILE A 283 -5.04 -10.25 9.32
CA ILE A 283 -5.80 -10.62 10.52
C ILE A 283 -7.26 -10.88 10.18
N VAL A 284 -7.82 -10.19 9.19
CA VAL A 284 -9.22 -10.39 8.75
C VAL A 284 -9.46 -11.82 8.29
N THR A 285 -8.49 -12.47 7.65
CA THR A 285 -8.64 -13.87 7.20
C THR A 285 -8.43 -14.89 8.32
N LYS A 286 -7.73 -14.51 9.40
CA LYS A 286 -7.37 -15.40 10.52
C LYS A 286 -8.27 -15.24 11.75
N SER A 287 -8.99 -14.12 11.86
CA SER A 287 -9.79 -13.76 13.04
C SER A 287 -11.24 -13.44 12.67
N GLN A 288 -12.18 -14.26 13.15
CA GLN A 288 -13.62 -14.04 12.94
C GLN A 288 -14.09 -12.69 13.50
N SER A 289 -13.48 -12.21 14.58
CA SER A 289 -13.82 -10.92 15.19
C SER A 289 -13.44 -9.75 14.28
N ALA A 290 -12.22 -9.77 13.73
CA ALA A 290 -11.76 -8.77 12.75
C ALA A 290 -12.60 -8.82 11.47
N ALA A 291 -12.89 -10.03 10.96
CA ALA A 291 -13.75 -10.23 9.79
C ALA A 291 -15.17 -9.67 9.99
N SER A 292 -15.77 -9.95 11.15
CA SER A 292 -17.12 -9.47 11.47
C SER A 292 -17.15 -7.94 11.56
N LYS A 293 -16.14 -7.32 12.18
CA LYS A 293 -16.03 -5.86 12.22
C LYS A 293 -15.82 -5.26 10.84
N ARG A 294 -14.94 -5.84 10.01
CA ARG A 294 -14.73 -5.40 8.63
C ARG A 294 -16.03 -5.45 7.81
N ALA A 295 -16.84 -6.50 7.97
CA ALA A 295 -18.14 -6.61 7.32
C ALA A 295 -19.11 -5.52 7.78
N LEU A 296 -19.16 -5.22 9.09
CA LEU A 296 -19.98 -4.15 9.63
C LEU A 296 -19.56 -2.77 9.09
N ILE A 297 -18.26 -2.48 9.08
CA ILE A 297 -17.75 -1.22 8.54
C ILE A 297 -18.09 -1.11 7.04
N GLY A 298 -17.87 -2.18 6.27
CA GLY A 298 -18.20 -2.24 4.85
C GLY A 298 -19.68 -1.98 4.56
N GLY A 299 -20.57 -2.56 5.38
CA GLY A 299 -22.01 -2.30 5.29
C GLY A 299 -22.37 -0.84 5.58
N ALA A 300 -21.78 -0.26 6.64
CA ALA A 300 -22.00 1.13 7.00
C ALA A 300 -21.47 2.11 5.94
N ILE A 301 -20.29 1.86 5.38
CA ILE A 301 -19.74 2.65 4.26
C ILE A 301 -20.63 2.56 3.04
N SER A 302 -21.07 1.35 2.66
CA SER A 302 -21.95 1.16 1.50
C SER A 302 -23.25 1.94 1.65
N PHE A 303 -23.84 1.96 2.86
CA PHE A 303 -25.01 2.76 3.14
C PHE A 303 -24.74 4.27 3.00
N MET A 304 -23.62 4.77 3.56
CA MET A 304 -23.26 6.19 3.48
C MET A 304 -22.99 6.67 2.05
N LEU A 305 -22.39 5.83 1.21
CA LEU A 305 -22.08 6.17 -0.18
C LEU A 305 -23.34 6.14 -1.07
N ASN A 306 -24.26 5.21 -0.84
CA ASN A 306 -25.50 5.06 -1.63
C ASN A 306 -26.65 5.98 -1.17
N ALA A 307 -26.54 6.62 0.00
CA ALA A 307 -27.55 7.55 0.50
C ALA A 307 -27.39 8.99 -0.04
N ARG A 308 -26.44 9.22 -0.95
CA ARG A 308 -26.23 10.46 -1.69
C ARG A 308 -26.95 10.41 -3.03
#